data_AF-A0A0N0KHV5-F1
#
_entry.id   AF-A0A0N0KHV5-F1
#
_cell.length_a   1.000
_cell.length_b   1.000
_cell.length_c   1.000
_cell.angle_alpha   90.00
_cell.angle_beta   90.00
_cell.angle_gamma   90.00
#
_symmetry.space_group_name_H-M   'P 1'
#
loop_
_entity.id
_entity.type
_entity.pdbx_description
1 polymer ?
#
loop_
_entity_poly.entity_id
_entity_poly.type
_entity_poly.pdbx_seq_one_letter_code
_entity_poly.pdbx_strand_id
1 'polypeptide(L)'
;MADGSVVENDSALTLALRRGDFAIIFHWFFRCFLWTSVFGFLLLLAATLPTLHEAAFRIVGLSFIFAAACTVSGWVLGLLFGIPRSLSRPQGGSTPAAAATPATAASPLSSRVNTNLEDISDWLTKTLVGVGLTQLYFVPHYLWEAAAKLNKLGIQWDAGGQILVLALFLYFAPAGFWLGYVGTRTILTRLFDDIERPPAAAIKTSLAPDALKLDPQGKLEPATNPEVRAADAVLLKFPMTALNTPRELAAWGVANARNNNLEGAAVALLEASRAEPSEPAFKQALAKIYTAQDRKDDAQQLLKDDDTSDVAVYNALSEPPPDGFDKAIRIGTRLEQQPGADRNLSLHIWMAAAYGQQSRYATSKEDSALRRQARDRVLAELKAALAIDRDQTRQLLRQAPQRAIYQDLAQLVANDEELAALLA
;
A
#
# COMPACT_ATOMS: atom_id res chain seq x y z
N MET A 1 12.32 51.80 -14.57
CA MET A 1 11.84 50.40 -14.61
C MET A 1 12.18 49.80 -13.25
N ALA A 2 11.23 49.86 -12.33
CA ALA A 2 11.33 49.23 -11.02
C ALA A 2 10.47 47.98 -11.08
N ASP A 3 11.11 46.82 -10.93
CA ASP A 3 10.47 45.51 -10.91
C ASP A 3 9.96 45.26 -9.50
N GLY A 4 8.64 45.38 -9.32
CA GLY A 4 7.96 45.15 -8.06
C GLY A 4 7.61 43.68 -7.93
N SER A 5 8.52 42.87 -7.40
CA SER A 5 8.19 41.52 -6.96
C SER A 5 7.41 41.59 -5.64
N VAL A 6 6.09 41.55 -5.77
CA VAL A 6 5.18 41.26 -4.66
C VAL A 6 5.53 39.85 -4.18
N VAL A 7 6.22 39.76 -3.05
CA VAL A 7 6.36 38.51 -2.30
C VAL A 7 4.97 38.19 -1.74
N GLU A 8 4.19 37.40 -2.49
CA GLU A 8 2.97 36.78 -1.97
C GLU A 8 3.37 35.88 -0.80
N ASN A 9 3.12 36.37 0.43
CA ASN A 9 3.11 35.53 1.62
C ASN A 9 1.96 34.53 1.46
N ASP A 10 2.23 33.42 0.78
CA ASP A 10 1.29 32.32 0.65
C ASP A 10 0.89 31.86 2.05
N SER A 11 -0.35 32.15 2.45
CA SER A 11 -0.88 31.73 3.73
C SER A 11 -0.76 30.21 3.87
N ALA A 12 -0.59 29.70 5.09
CA ALA A 12 -0.56 28.25 5.35
C ALA A 12 -1.76 27.49 4.74
N LEU A 13 -2.89 28.20 4.54
CA LEU A 13 -4.10 27.70 3.91
C LEU A 13 -3.94 27.53 2.40
N THR A 14 -3.22 28.44 1.73
CA THR A 14 -2.89 28.38 0.29
C THR A 14 -1.93 27.23 -0.02
N LEU A 15 -0.92 27.02 0.84
CA LEU A 15 0.02 25.91 0.71
C LEU A 15 -0.63 24.54 0.98
N ALA A 16 -1.57 24.49 1.93
CA ALA A 16 -2.34 23.29 2.28
C ALA A 16 -3.28 22.83 1.16
N LEU A 17 -3.97 23.79 0.51
CA LEU A 17 -4.83 23.52 -0.65
C LEU A 17 -4.03 22.92 -1.81
N ARG A 18 -2.80 23.39 -2.05
CA ARG A 18 -1.90 22.82 -3.07
C ARG A 18 -1.39 21.41 -2.73
N ARG A 19 -1.31 21.05 -1.44
CA ARG A 19 -0.86 19.73 -0.95
C ARG A 19 -1.99 18.73 -0.71
N GLY A 20 -3.25 19.13 -0.92
CA GLY A 20 -4.42 18.28 -0.67
C GLY A 20 -4.65 17.95 0.81
N ASP A 21 -4.07 18.74 1.73
CA ASP A 21 -4.21 18.50 3.16
C ASP A 21 -5.42 19.24 3.74
N PHE A 22 -6.61 18.71 3.46
CA PHE A 22 -7.89 19.29 3.89
C PHE A 22 -8.09 19.35 5.41
N ALA A 23 -7.26 18.64 6.19
CA ALA A 23 -7.26 18.73 7.66
C ALA A 23 -6.96 20.16 8.14
N ILE A 24 -6.14 20.91 7.40
CA ILE A 24 -5.78 22.29 7.74
C ILE A 24 -6.99 23.22 7.65
N ILE A 25 -7.90 22.99 6.69
CA ILE A 25 -9.14 23.77 6.54
C ILE A 25 -10.05 23.53 7.75
N PHE A 26 -10.18 22.28 8.18
CA PHE A 26 -10.93 21.91 9.38
C PHE A 26 -10.35 22.59 10.63
N HIS A 27 -9.03 22.54 10.83
CA HIS A 27 -8.36 23.18 11.97
C HIS A 27 -8.51 24.70 11.96
N TRP A 28 -8.39 25.35 10.79
CA TRP A 28 -8.59 26.79 10.65
C TRP A 28 -10.01 27.20 11.05
N PHE A 29 -11.02 26.53 10.48
CA PHE A 29 -12.42 26.83 10.78
C PHE A 29 -12.73 26.58 12.26
N PHE A 30 -12.28 25.45 12.82
CA PHE A 30 -12.49 25.12 14.22
C PHE A 30 -11.91 26.20 15.15
N ARG A 31 -10.71 26.71 14.85
CA ARG A 31 -10.09 27.80 15.60
C ARG A 31 -10.89 29.10 15.48
N CYS A 32 -11.29 29.49 14.26
CA CYS A 32 -12.08 30.71 14.04
C CYS A 32 -13.43 30.63 14.76
N PHE A 33 -14.12 29.48 14.68
CA PHE A 33 -15.37 29.21 15.38
C PHE A 33 -15.20 29.31 16.90
N LEU A 34 -14.16 28.68 17.46
CA LEU A 34 -13.90 28.70 18.89
C LEU A 34 -13.59 30.11 19.40
N TRP A 35 -12.73 30.87 18.71
CA TRP A 35 -12.41 32.24 19.10
C TRP A 35 -13.60 33.19 19.00
N THR A 36 -14.38 33.07 17.92
CA THR A 36 -15.60 33.88 17.74
C THR A 36 -16.65 33.55 18.82
N SER A 37 -16.78 32.26 19.17
CA SER A 37 -17.67 31.81 20.25
C SER A 37 -17.24 32.38 21.60
N VAL A 38 -15.96 32.25 21.95
CA VAL A 38 -15.40 32.80 23.20
C VAL A 38 -15.61 34.31 23.26
N PHE A 39 -15.30 35.03 22.18
CA PHE A 39 -15.52 36.47 22.11
C PHE A 39 -17.00 36.85 22.26
N GLY A 40 -17.91 36.12 21.59
CA GLY A 40 -19.35 36.32 21.70
C GLY A 40 -19.87 36.11 23.13
N PHE A 41 -19.40 35.07 23.83
CA PHE A 41 -19.74 34.83 25.23
C PHE A 41 -19.15 35.87 26.19
N LEU A 42 -17.94 36.38 25.92
CA LEU A 42 -17.37 37.50 26.68
C LEU A 42 -18.19 38.78 26.50
N LEU A 43 -18.65 39.08 25.27
CA LEU A 43 -19.56 40.19 25.01
C LEU A 43 -20.91 40.00 25.70
N LEU A 44 -21.47 38.79 25.68
CA LEU A 44 -22.72 38.46 26.38
C LEU A 44 -22.57 38.63 27.90
N LEU A 45 -21.45 38.17 28.46
CA LEU A 45 -21.14 38.37 29.88
C LEU A 45 -21.05 39.86 30.20
N ALA A 46 -20.28 40.63 29.42
CA ALA A 46 -20.15 42.08 29.61
C ALA A 46 -21.51 42.81 29.51
N ALA A 47 -22.37 42.42 28.56
CA ALA A 47 -23.70 42.99 28.38
C ALA A 47 -24.67 42.64 29.52
N THR A 48 -24.43 41.57 30.27
CA THR A 48 -25.26 41.13 31.40
C THR A 48 -24.73 41.59 32.76
N LEU A 49 -23.50 42.10 32.86
CA LEU A 49 -22.94 42.69 34.09
C LEU A 49 -23.82 43.77 34.75
N PRO A 50 -24.56 44.63 34.03
CA PRO A 50 -25.45 45.62 34.66
C PRO A 50 -26.69 45.01 35.33
N THR A 51 -26.97 43.72 35.10
CA THR A 51 -28.11 43.00 35.70
C THR A 51 -27.72 42.37 37.04
N LEU A 52 -28.71 42.00 37.87
CA LEU A 52 -28.46 41.29 39.13
C LEU A 52 -27.64 40.01 38.86
N HIS A 53 -26.66 39.72 39.72
CA HIS A 53 -25.72 38.59 39.53
C HIS A 53 -26.43 37.27 39.16
N GLU A 54 -27.53 36.94 39.84
CA GLU A 54 -28.35 35.74 39.55
C GLU A 54 -28.92 35.71 38.12
N ALA A 55 -29.37 36.85 37.60
CA ALA A 55 -29.90 36.95 36.23
C ALA A 55 -28.79 36.80 35.20
N ALA A 56 -27.62 37.42 35.44
CA ALA A 56 -26.46 37.30 34.56
C ALA A 56 -25.96 35.85 34.44
N PHE A 57 -25.82 35.15 35.57
CA PHE A 57 -25.42 33.73 35.58
C PHE A 57 -26.44 32.85 34.85
N ARG A 58 -27.74 33.08 35.06
CA ARG A 58 -28.80 32.35 34.36
C ARG A 58 -28.74 32.57 32.85
N ILE A 59 -28.63 33.81 32.40
CA ILE A 59 -28.60 34.16 30.96
C ILE A 59 -27.39 33.49 30.30
N VAL A 60 -26.19 33.74 30.81
CA VAL A 60 -24.95 33.20 30.23
C VAL A 60 -24.92 31.67 30.30
N GLY A 61 -25.31 31.08 31.44
CA GLY A 61 -25.30 29.63 31.66
C GLY A 61 -26.27 28.90 30.73
N LEU A 62 -27.51 29.36 30.63
CA LEU A 62 -28.49 28.75 29.73
C LEU A 62 -28.14 28.99 28.25
N SER A 63 -27.60 30.15 27.90
CA SER A 63 -27.09 30.41 26.55
C SER A 63 -25.94 29.45 26.19
N PHE A 64 -25.02 29.18 27.11
CA PHE A 64 -23.93 28.24 26.89
C PHE A 64 -24.43 26.81 26.70
N ILE A 65 -25.33 26.33 27.57
CA ILE A 65 -25.92 24.98 27.45
C ILE A 65 -26.69 24.86 26.13
N PHE A 66 -27.48 25.87 25.76
CA PHE A 66 -28.24 25.86 24.51
C PHE A 66 -27.33 25.89 23.28
N ALA A 67 -26.26 26.69 23.30
CA ALA A 67 -25.26 26.72 22.25
C ALA A 67 -24.57 25.35 22.09
N ALA A 68 -24.16 24.74 23.20
CA ALA A 68 -23.55 23.41 23.20
C ALA A 68 -24.51 22.35 22.65
N ALA A 69 -25.78 22.38 23.05
CA ALA A 69 -26.82 21.49 22.52
C ALA A 69 -26.99 21.68 21.00
N CYS A 70 -27.08 22.93 20.52
CA CYS A 70 -27.15 23.24 19.10
C CYS A 70 -25.94 22.70 18.33
N THR A 71 -24.72 22.88 18.86
CA THR A 71 -23.50 22.35 18.23
C THR A 71 -23.49 20.83 18.20
N VAL A 72 -23.85 20.14 19.28
CA VAL A 72 -23.91 18.67 19.31
C VAL A 72 -24.98 18.16 18.36
N SER A 73 -26.19 18.74 18.35
CA SER A 73 -27.25 18.36 17.42
C SER A 73 -26.83 18.58 15.96
N GLY A 74 -26.23 19.73 15.66
CA GLY A 74 -25.64 20.00 14.36
C GLY A 74 -24.57 18.97 14.01
N TRP A 75 -23.64 18.69 14.91
CA TRP A 75 -22.53 17.76 14.69
C TRP A 75 -23.00 16.32 14.42
N VAL A 76 -24.00 15.82 15.15
CA VAL A 76 -24.60 14.50 14.90
C VAL A 76 -25.22 14.45 13.51
N LEU A 77 -25.96 15.50 13.09
CA LEU A 77 -26.47 15.59 11.73
C LEU A 77 -25.31 15.65 10.72
N GLY A 78 -24.29 16.46 10.97
CA GLY A 78 -23.10 16.56 10.13
C GLY A 78 -22.42 15.21 9.94
N LEU A 79 -22.28 14.43 11.01
CA LEU A 79 -21.73 13.08 10.98
C LEU A 79 -22.55 12.17 10.06
N LEU A 80 -23.87 12.15 10.19
CA LEU A 80 -24.75 11.35 9.32
C LEU A 80 -24.53 11.70 7.84
N PHE A 81 -24.55 12.98 7.50
CA PHE A 81 -24.33 13.43 6.12
C PHE A 81 -22.87 13.26 5.66
N GLY A 82 -21.93 13.18 6.60
CA GLY A 82 -20.49 13.12 6.37
C GLY A 82 -19.91 11.72 6.24
N ILE A 83 -20.67 10.67 6.61
CA ILE A 83 -20.22 9.27 6.44
C ILE A 83 -19.91 9.05 4.95
N PRO A 84 -18.66 8.66 4.61
CA PRO A 84 -18.31 8.35 3.24
C PRO A 84 -19.14 7.15 2.79
N ARG A 85 -19.92 7.34 1.73
CA ARG A 85 -20.53 6.20 1.05
C ARG A 85 -19.40 5.45 0.40
N SER A 86 -19.24 4.17 0.73
CA SER A 86 -18.24 3.33 0.10
C SER A 86 -18.40 3.52 -1.41
N LEU A 87 -17.37 4.12 -2.01
CA LEU A 87 -17.35 4.47 -3.43
C LEU A 87 -17.88 3.26 -4.17
N SER A 88 -18.99 3.42 -4.89
CA SER A 88 -19.62 2.37 -5.67
C SER A 88 -18.56 1.60 -6.45
N ARG A 89 -18.09 0.49 -5.87
CA ARG A 89 -17.29 -0.49 -6.58
C ARG A 89 -18.24 -1.02 -7.63
N PRO A 90 -17.92 -0.92 -8.93
CA PRO A 90 -18.69 -1.62 -9.94
C PRO A 90 -18.43 -3.12 -9.74
N GLN A 91 -19.21 -3.74 -8.87
CA GLN A 91 -19.43 -5.18 -8.92
C GLN A 91 -20.45 -5.38 -10.04
N GLY A 92 -19.97 -5.47 -11.28
CA GLY A 92 -20.86 -5.50 -12.44
C GLY A 92 -20.17 -5.46 -13.80
N GLY A 93 -19.00 -6.07 -13.94
CA GLY A 93 -18.43 -6.43 -15.23
C GLY A 93 -18.70 -7.90 -15.55
N SER A 94 -19.97 -8.31 -15.58
CA SER A 94 -20.37 -9.65 -16.01
C SER A 94 -20.60 -9.65 -17.53
N THR A 95 -19.58 -10.04 -18.29
CA THR A 95 -19.76 -10.57 -19.64
C THR A 95 -20.05 -12.08 -19.51
N PRO A 96 -21.13 -12.63 -20.10
CA PRO A 96 -21.42 -14.05 -20.01
C PRO A 96 -20.61 -14.83 -21.05
N ALA A 97 -19.78 -15.78 -20.62
CA ALA A 97 -19.24 -16.82 -21.49
C ALA A 97 -18.98 -18.13 -20.70
N ALA A 98 -19.99 -19.01 -20.80
CA ALA A 98 -19.98 -20.47 -20.82
C ALA A 98 -18.92 -21.31 -20.05
N ALA A 99 -19.46 -22.11 -19.11
CA ALA A 99 -19.23 -23.54 -18.85
C ALA A 99 -17.85 -24.04 -18.35
N ALA A 100 -17.77 -24.46 -17.07
CA ALA A 100 -18.02 -25.86 -16.66
C ALA A 100 -17.51 -26.16 -15.23
N THR A 101 -18.31 -26.97 -14.51
CA THR A 101 -18.01 -27.81 -13.30
C THR A 101 -18.21 -27.18 -11.91
N PRO A 102 -18.97 -27.84 -11.00
CA PRO A 102 -19.28 -27.33 -9.66
C PRO A 102 -18.21 -27.78 -8.66
N ALA A 103 -17.49 -26.83 -8.08
CA ALA A 103 -16.72 -27.06 -6.87
C ALA A 103 -17.27 -26.15 -5.77
N THR A 104 -17.71 -26.79 -4.69
CA THR A 104 -18.24 -26.22 -3.46
C THR A 104 -17.25 -25.22 -2.86
N ALA A 105 -17.37 -23.95 -3.27
CA ALA A 105 -16.61 -22.86 -2.68
C ALA A 105 -17.49 -22.18 -1.63
N ALA A 106 -17.06 -22.32 -0.38
CA ALA A 106 -17.54 -21.56 0.75
C ALA A 106 -17.71 -20.09 0.37
N SER A 107 -18.86 -19.52 0.74
CA SER A 107 -19.14 -18.10 0.58
C SER A 107 -17.95 -17.27 1.08
N PRO A 108 -17.37 -16.37 0.26
CA PRO A 108 -16.38 -15.46 0.80
C PRO A 108 -17.12 -14.55 1.79
N LEU A 109 -16.80 -14.70 3.07
CA LEU A 109 -17.01 -13.62 4.04
C LEU A 109 -16.18 -12.45 3.53
N SER A 110 -16.80 -11.64 2.67
CA SER A 110 -16.40 -10.27 2.47
C SER A 110 -16.30 -9.66 3.86
N SER A 111 -15.14 -9.08 4.15
CA SER A 111 -14.98 -8.19 5.30
C SER A 111 -16.01 -7.08 5.15
N ARG A 112 -17.18 -7.32 5.73
CA ARG A 112 -18.30 -6.42 5.90
C ARG A 112 -17.82 -5.34 6.87
N VAL A 113 -17.01 -4.41 6.38
CA VAL A 113 -16.85 -3.13 7.05
C VAL A 113 -18.25 -2.53 7.10
N ASN A 114 -18.73 -2.29 8.31
CA ASN A 114 -20.08 -1.87 8.72
C ASN A 114 -20.92 -1.11 7.67
N THR A 115 -21.43 -1.79 6.64
CA THR A 115 -22.45 -1.26 5.72
C THR A 115 -23.68 -0.84 6.51
N ASN A 116 -23.93 -1.45 7.66
CA ASN A 116 -25.01 -1.08 8.56
C ASN A 116 -25.05 0.43 8.88
N LEU A 117 -23.90 1.08 9.16
CA LEU A 117 -23.92 2.51 9.48
C LEU A 117 -24.07 3.38 8.23
N GLU A 118 -23.48 2.95 7.11
CA GLU A 118 -23.67 3.60 5.81
C GLU A 118 -25.13 3.52 5.36
N ASP A 119 -25.72 2.32 5.39
CA ASP A 119 -27.09 2.01 4.99
C ASP A 119 -28.10 2.72 5.89
N ILE A 120 -27.91 2.68 7.22
CA ILE A 120 -28.76 3.41 8.18
C ILE A 120 -28.64 4.92 7.94
N SER A 121 -27.43 5.44 7.69
CA SER A 121 -27.24 6.86 7.45
C SER A 121 -27.83 7.31 6.11
N ASP A 122 -27.67 6.54 5.04
CA ASP A 122 -28.27 6.86 3.72
C ASP A 122 -29.79 6.82 3.78
N TRP A 123 -30.36 5.80 4.42
CA TRP A 123 -31.81 5.75 4.68
C TRP A 123 -32.27 6.97 5.49
N LEU A 124 -31.60 7.24 6.62
CA LEU A 124 -31.98 8.33 7.52
C LEU A 124 -31.85 9.70 6.85
N THR A 125 -30.76 9.95 6.13
CA THR A 125 -30.55 11.21 5.40
C THR A 125 -31.58 11.40 4.30
N LYS A 126 -31.95 10.36 3.54
CA LYS A 126 -33.04 10.42 2.55
C LYS A 126 -34.39 10.75 3.20
N THR A 127 -34.73 10.10 4.31
CA THR A 127 -35.96 10.39 5.05
C THR A 127 -35.96 11.81 5.61
N LEU A 128 -34.85 12.25 6.20
CA LEU A 128 -34.73 13.58 6.81
C LEU A 128 -34.79 14.69 5.77
N VAL A 129 -34.12 14.54 4.62
CA VAL A 129 -34.21 15.48 3.50
C VAL A 129 -35.60 15.47 2.88
N GLY A 130 -36.21 14.29 2.69
CA GLY A 130 -37.54 14.14 2.11
C GLY A 130 -38.64 14.78 2.96
N VAL A 131 -38.64 14.51 4.27
CA VAL A 131 -39.58 15.14 5.22
C VAL A 131 -39.25 16.62 5.41
N GLY A 132 -37.97 16.97 5.50
CA GLY A 132 -37.52 18.36 5.65
C GLY A 132 -37.98 19.25 4.50
N LEU A 133 -37.95 18.77 3.26
CA LEU A 133 -38.36 19.54 2.08
C LEU A 133 -39.86 19.87 2.08
N THR A 134 -40.71 18.97 2.58
CA THR A 134 -42.15 19.21 2.66
C THR A 134 -42.53 20.15 3.82
N GLN A 135 -41.72 20.19 4.88
CA GLN A 135 -41.97 20.98 6.09
C GLN A 135 -41.20 22.31 6.14
N LEU A 136 -40.33 22.59 5.17
CA LEU A 136 -39.41 23.74 5.19
C LEU A 136 -40.12 25.09 5.38
N TYR A 137 -41.33 25.22 4.84
CA TYR A 137 -42.14 26.43 4.95
C TYR A 137 -42.51 26.79 6.40
N PHE A 138 -42.67 25.81 7.28
CA PHE A 138 -43.07 26.03 8.68
C PHE A 138 -41.88 26.29 9.62
N VAL A 139 -40.64 26.02 9.18
CA VAL A 139 -39.44 26.10 10.02
C VAL A 139 -39.24 27.49 10.65
N PRO A 140 -39.34 28.62 9.91
CA PRO A 140 -39.13 29.94 10.52
C PRO A 140 -40.12 30.25 11.65
N HIS A 141 -41.38 29.84 11.48
CA HIS A 141 -42.43 30.04 12.48
C HIS A 141 -42.15 29.24 13.75
N TYR A 142 -41.85 27.94 13.64
CA TYR A 142 -41.52 27.12 14.80
C TYR A 142 -40.24 27.57 15.51
N LEU A 143 -39.22 28.02 14.76
CA LEU A 143 -38.00 28.60 15.35
C LEU A 143 -38.33 29.84 16.18
N TRP A 144 -39.16 30.74 15.62
CA TRP A 144 -39.57 31.97 16.30
C TRP A 144 -40.31 31.66 17.59
N GLU A 145 -41.28 30.75 17.55
CA GLU A 145 -42.05 30.34 18.74
C GLU A 145 -41.20 29.61 19.78
N ALA A 146 -40.29 28.72 19.35
CA ALA A 146 -39.38 28.01 20.25
C ALA A 146 -38.44 28.99 20.96
N ALA A 147 -37.91 29.98 20.22
CA ALA A 147 -37.08 31.03 20.79
C ALA A 147 -37.85 31.89 21.80
N ALA A 148 -39.11 32.22 21.51
CA ALA A 148 -39.98 32.94 22.45
C ALA A 148 -40.21 32.13 23.73
N LYS A 149 -40.49 30.81 23.62
CA LYS A 149 -40.69 29.92 24.77
C LYS A 149 -39.41 29.77 25.60
N LEU A 150 -38.27 29.55 24.96
CA LEU A 150 -36.96 29.44 25.65
C LEU A 150 -36.58 30.72 26.37
N ASN A 151 -36.85 31.89 25.77
CA ASN A 151 -36.65 33.16 26.46
C ASN A 151 -37.61 33.29 27.66
N LYS A 152 -38.91 33.06 27.45
CA LYS A 152 -39.92 33.25 28.52
C LYS A 152 -39.73 32.32 29.72
N LEU A 153 -39.38 31.07 29.47
CA LEU A 153 -39.29 30.03 30.51
C LEU A 153 -37.88 29.90 31.11
N GLY A 154 -36.84 30.25 30.37
CA GLY A 154 -35.45 30.03 30.77
C GLY A 154 -34.66 31.33 30.92
N ILE A 155 -34.27 31.93 29.80
CA ILE A 155 -33.30 33.05 29.78
C ILE A 155 -33.86 34.29 30.50
N GLN A 156 -35.12 34.61 30.23
CA GLN A 156 -35.86 35.73 30.81
C GLN A 156 -35.13 37.06 30.63
N TRP A 157 -34.72 37.36 29.40
CA TRP A 157 -34.06 38.63 29.08
C TRP A 157 -34.97 39.48 28.18
N ASP A 158 -35.51 40.55 28.77
CA ASP A 158 -36.50 41.41 28.13
C ASP A 158 -35.93 42.22 26.97
N ALA A 159 -34.65 42.59 27.05
CA ALA A 159 -34.00 43.46 26.07
C ALA A 159 -33.61 42.78 24.74
N GLY A 160 -33.88 41.48 24.59
CA GLY A 160 -33.54 40.76 23.35
C GLY A 160 -33.32 39.26 23.46
N GLY A 161 -33.76 38.60 24.55
CA GLY A 161 -33.47 37.19 24.77
C GLY A 161 -33.99 36.25 23.67
N GLN A 162 -35.11 36.57 23.01
CA GLN A 162 -35.57 35.78 21.86
C GLN A 162 -34.60 35.87 20.66
N ILE A 163 -34.09 37.06 20.37
CA ILE A 163 -33.09 37.28 19.30
C ILE A 163 -31.78 36.57 19.65
N LEU A 164 -31.38 36.60 20.93
CA LEU A 164 -30.22 35.85 21.41
C LEU A 164 -30.36 34.34 21.13
N VAL A 165 -31.51 33.74 21.48
CA VAL A 165 -31.76 32.30 21.21
C VAL A 165 -31.66 32.00 19.71
N LEU A 166 -32.26 32.84 18.85
CA LEU A 166 -32.18 32.66 17.40
C LEU A 166 -30.74 32.79 16.89
N ALA A 167 -29.97 33.77 17.37
CA ALA A 167 -28.58 33.96 16.98
C ALA A 167 -27.71 32.77 17.41
N LEU A 168 -27.91 32.26 18.63
CA LEU A 168 -27.22 31.05 19.11
C LEU A 168 -27.55 29.85 18.22
N PHE A 169 -28.82 29.62 17.91
CA PHE A 169 -29.22 28.52 17.04
C PHE A 169 -28.59 28.64 15.64
N LEU A 170 -28.74 29.80 14.99
CA LEU A 170 -28.26 30.05 13.62
C LEU A 170 -26.74 30.03 13.51
N TYR A 171 -26.00 30.28 14.59
CA TYR A 171 -24.55 30.19 14.61
C TYR A 171 -24.07 28.79 14.96
N PHE A 172 -24.50 28.24 16.10
CA PHE A 172 -23.94 27.02 16.67
C PHE A 172 -24.42 25.75 15.99
N ALA A 173 -25.67 25.69 15.47
CA ALA A 173 -26.16 24.49 14.80
C ALA A 173 -25.54 24.27 13.42
N PRO A 174 -25.48 25.27 12.50
CA PRO A 174 -24.79 25.10 11.22
C PRO A 174 -23.28 24.89 11.37
N ALA A 175 -22.64 25.54 12.36
CA ALA A 175 -21.23 25.32 12.64
C ALA A 175 -20.96 23.89 13.14
N GLY A 176 -21.80 23.38 14.05
CA GLY A 176 -21.75 21.98 14.48
C GLY A 176 -21.91 21.02 13.31
N PHE A 177 -22.90 21.26 12.43
CA PHE A 177 -23.11 20.47 11.21
C PHE A 177 -21.89 20.47 10.31
N TRP A 178 -21.32 21.64 10.04
CA TRP A 178 -20.13 21.74 9.20
C TRP A 178 -18.94 20.98 9.81
N LEU A 179 -18.70 21.12 11.13
CA LEU A 179 -17.64 20.42 11.85
C LEU A 179 -17.85 18.90 11.80
N GLY A 180 -19.06 18.43 12.03
CA GLY A 180 -19.40 17.00 11.97
C GLY A 180 -19.21 16.44 10.56
N TYR A 181 -19.69 17.18 9.55
CA TYR A 181 -19.61 16.80 8.15
C TYR A 181 -18.18 16.71 7.64
N VAL A 182 -17.42 17.81 7.77
CA VAL A 182 -16.04 17.87 7.29
C VAL A 182 -15.13 16.96 8.10
N GLY A 183 -15.30 16.94 9.43
CA GLY A 183 -14.52 16.06 10.31
C GLY A 183 -14.72 14.59 9.93
N THR A 184 -15.96 14.15 9.76
CA THR A 184 -16.26 12.77 9.33
C THR A 184 -15.67 12.50 7.95
N ARG A 185 -15.89 13.37 6.97
CA ARG A 185 -15.44 13.14 5.59
C ARG A 185 -13.92 13.19 5.40
N THR A 186 -13.18 13.86 6.27
CA THR A 186 -11.71 13.98 6.14
C THR A 186 -10.97 13.01 7.04
N ILE A 187 -11.39 12.86 8.30
CA ILE A 187 -10.69 12.03 9.29
C ILE A 187 -11.12 10.57 9.15
N LEU A 188 -12.42 10.29 9.05
CA LEU A 188 -12.91 8.91 9.01
C LEU A 188 -12.51 8.22 7.70
N THR A 189 -12.54 8.93 6.57
CA THR A 189 -12.07 8.41 5.28
C THR A 189 -10.59 8.05 5.33
N ARG A 190 -9.73 8.93 5.86
CA ARG A 190 -8.29 8.63 6.01
C ARG A 190 -8.05 7.45 6.95
N LEU A 191 -8.79 7.38 8.07
CA LEU A 191 -8.67 6.30 9.03
C LEU A 191 -9.06 4.95 8.41
N PHE A 192 -10.11 4.90 7.59
CA PHE A 192 -10.47 3.68 6.87
C PHE A 192 -9.42 3.32 5.82
N ASP A 193 -8.94 4.29 5.04
CA ASP A 193 -7.87 4.03 4.05
C ASP A 193 -6.60 3.47 4.70
N ASP A 194 -6.18 4.01 5.86
CA ASP A 194 -5.00 3.56 6.59
C ASP A 194 -5.16 2.15 7.20
N ILE A 195 -6.39 1.78 7.60
CA ILE A 195 -6.69 0.46 8.18
C ILE A 195 -6.88 -0.60 7.10
N GLU A 196 -7.43 -0.21 5.93
CA GLU A 196 -7.84 -1.15 4.90
C GLU A 196 -6.77 -1.34 3.81
N ARG A 197 -5.84 -0.39 3.66
CA ARG A 197 -4.86 -0.42 2.56
C ARG A 197 -3.44 -0.36 3.07
N PRO A 198 -2.53 -1.15 2.47
CA PRO A 198 -1.13 -1.06 2.82
C PRO A 198 -0.54 0.29 2.40
N PRO A 199 0.35 0.89 3.22
CA PRO A 199 0.97 2.17 2.90
C PRO A 199 1.75 2.11 1.59
N ALA A 200 1.62 3.14 0.75
CA ALA A 200 2.32 3.20 -0.55
C ALA A 200 3.86 3.08 -0.41
N ALA A 201 4.43 3.58 0.69
CA ALA A 201 5.85 3.43 1.00
C ALA A 201 6.26 1.97 1.21
N ALA A 202 5.43 1.18 1.91
CA ALA A 202 5.68 -0.25 2.11
C ALA A 202 5.59 -1.03 0.79
N ILE A 203 4.59 -0.72 -0.04
CA ILE A 203 4.44 -1.29 -1.39
C ILE A 203 5.70 -1.03 -2.22
N LYS A 204 6.12 0.23 -2.32
CA LYS A 204 7.30 0.63 -3.10
C LYS A 204 8.57 -0.07 -2.61
N THR A 205 8.75 -0.15 -1.29
CA THR A 205 9.95 -0.77 -0.68
C THR A 205 9.98 -2.28 -0.92
N SER A 206 8.83 -2.96 -0.78
CA SER A 206 8.73 -4.41 -1.01
C SER A 206 8.98 -4.80 -2.48
N LEU A 207 8.58 -3.94 -3.42
CA LEU A 207 8.74 -4.12 -4.87
C LEU A 207 10.03 -3.52 -5.45
N ALA A 208 11.01 -3.13 -4.62
CA ALA A 208 12.26 -2.59 -5.13
C ALA A 208 13.00 -3.63 -6.02
N PRO A 209 13.76 -3.21 -7.06
CA PRO A 209 14.35 -4.10 -8.07
C PRO A 209 15.27 -5.23 -7.57
N ASP A 210 15.69 -5.22 -6.31
CA ASP A 210 16.55 -6.25 -5.69
C ASP A 210 15.93 -6.85 -4.42
N ALA A 211 14.66 -6.56 -4.14
CA ALA A 211 14.05 -6.94 -2.88
C ALA A 211 13.77 -8.46 -2.79
N LEU A 212 13.57 -9.14 -3.92
CA LEU A 212 13.33 -10.58 -3.97
C LEU A 212 14.46 -11.28 -4.72
N LYS A 213 15.27 -12.04 -3.98
CA LYS A 213 16.45 -12.74 -4.50
C LYS A 213 16.33 -14.25 -4.31
N LEU A 214 16.92 -14.97 -5.25
CA LEU A 214 17.20 -16.39 -5.07
C LEU A 214 18.64 -16.55 -4.63
N ASP A 215 18.85 -17.40 -3.63
CA ASP A 215 20.16 -17.89 -3.29
C ASP A 215 20.71 -18.73 -4.46
N PRO A 216 22.02 -19.05 -4.47
CA PRO A 216 22.58 -19.87 -5.53
C PRO A 216 21.86 -21.22 -5.66
N GLN A 217 21.26 -21.73 -4.58
CA GLN A 217 20.58 -23.00 -4.53
C GLN A 217 19.13 -22.95 -5.08
N GLY A 218 18.67 -21.81 -5.58
CA GLY A 218 17.32 -21.62 -6.12
C GLY A 218 16.23 -21.49 -5.05
N LYS A 219 16.59 -21.20 -3.80
CA LYS A 219 15.63 -20.87 -2.74
C LYS A 219 15.52 -19.37 -2.56
N LEU A 220 14.37 -18.91 -2.09
CA LEU A 220 14.16 -17.49 -1.83
C LEU A 220 14.88 -17.04 -0.56
N GLU A 221 15.59 -15.91 -0.67
CA GLU A 221 16.29 -15.31 0.47
C GLU A 221 15.33 -14.45 1.30
N PRO A 222 15.45 -14.47 2.65
CA PRO A 222 14.72 -13.55 3.51
C PRO A 222 15.22 -12.12 3.35
N ALA A 223 14.42 -11.14 3.79
CA ALA A 223 14.79 -9.72 3.75
C ALA A 223 16.03 -9.42 4.63
N THR A 224 17.15 -9.12 3.99
CA THR A 224 18.38 -8.66 4.65
C THR A 224 18.31 -7.17 5.03
N ASN A 225 17.73 -6.33 4.16
CA ASN A 225 17.53 -4.91 4.40
C ASN A 225 16.46 -4.67 5.50
N PRO A 226 16.77 -3.93 6.59
CA PRO A 226 15.80 -3.59 7.64
C PRO A 226 14.54 -2.87 7.13
N GLU A 227 14.66 -2.01 6.12
CA GLU A 227 13.52 -1.29 5.55
C GLU A 227 12.54 -2.23 4.83
N VAL A 228 13.08 -3.19 4.07
CA VAL A 228 12.27 -4.22 3.40
C VAL A 228 11.59 -5.11 4.43
N ARG A 229 12.30 -5.49 5.50
CA ARG A 229 11.71 -6.30 6.58
C ARG A 229 10.58 -5.57 7.31
N ALA A 230 10.73 -4.27 7.54
CA ALA A 230 9.68 -3.44 8.12
C ALA A 230 8.47 -3.31 7.18
N ALA A 231 8.71 -3.12 5.87
CA ALA A 231 7.66 -3.09 4.87
C ALA A 231 6.88 -4.42 4.80
N ASP A 232 7.58 -5.55 4.84
CA ASP A 232 6.97 -6.88 4.88
C ASP A 232 6.08 -7.06 6.11
N ALA A 233 6.59 -6.69 7.29
CA ALA A 233 5.83 -6.78 8.54
C ALA A 233 4.55 -5.91 8.53
N VAL A 234 4.52 -4.83 7.75
CA VAL A 234 3.30 -4.03 7.53
C VAL A 234 2.37 -4.73 6.55
N LEU A 235 2.87 -5.17 5.39
CA LEU A 235 2.06 -5.81 4.34
C LEU A 235 1.38 -7.08 4.84
N LEU A 236 2.07 -7.87 5.66
CA LEU A 236 1.56 -9.15 6.19
C LEU A 236 0.43 -8.99 7.21
N LYS A 237 0.14 -7.78 7.70
CA LYS A 237 -1.03 -7.52 8.55
C LYS A 237 -2.34 -7.51 7.78
N PHE A 238 -2.28 -7.35 6.47
CA PHE A 238 -3.44 -7.28 5.60
C PHE A 238 -3.77 -8.67 5.05
N PRO A 239 -5.04 -9.11 5.09
CA PRO A 239 -5.45 -10.29 4.34
C PRO A 239 -5.43 -9.98 2.84
N MET A 240 -5.14 -10.99 2.02
CA MET A 240 -5.11 -10.85 0.57
C MET A 240 -6.44 -10.29 0.00
N THR A 241 -7.57 -10.62 0.63
CA THR A 241 -8.91 -10.15 0.24
C THR A 241 -9.14 -8.65 0.43
N ALA A 242 -8.30 -7.96 1.20
CA ALA A 242 -8.35 -6.51 1.36
C ALA A 242 -7.58 -5.77 0.25
N LEU A 243 -6.79 -6.48 -0.55
CA LEU A 243 -5.93 -5.90 -1.58
C LEU A 243 -6.69 -5.72 -2.88
N ASN A 244 -6.59 -4.52 -3.45
CA ASN A 244 -7.48 -4.06 -4.52
C ASN A 244 -6.74 -3.61 -5.77
N THR A 245 -5.40 -3.53 -5.73
CA THR A 245 -4.58 -3.16 -6.90
C THR A 245 -3.55 -4.24 -7.22
N PRO A 246 -3.14 -4.37 -8.49
CA PRO A 246 -2.09 -5.34 -8.88
C PRO A 246 -0.78 -5.13 -8.11
N ARG A 247 -0.42 -3.86 -7.85
CA ARG A 247 0.77 -3.52 -7.05
C ARG A 247 0.64 -3.90 -5.58
N GLU A 248 -0.53 -3.72 -4.96
CA GLU A 248 -0.79 -4.19 -3.60
C GLU A 248 -0.65 -5.72 -3.51
N LEU A 249 -1.27 -6.44 -4.44
CA LEU A 249 -1.18 -7.91 -4.54
C LEU A 249 0.25 -8.39 -4.75
N ALA A 250 0.98 -7.76 -5.67
CA ALA A 250 2.38 -8.10 -5.93
C ALA A 250 3.26 -7.84 -4.71
N ALA A 251 3.14 -6.69 -4.05
CA ALA A 251 3.94 -6.36 -2.86
C ALA A 251 3.65 -7.33 -1.71
N TRP A 252 2.38 -7.69 -1.51
CA TRP A 252 1.98 -8.68 -0.52
C TRP A 252 2.50 -10.08 -0.87
N GLY A 253 2.44 -10.48 -2.14
CA GLY A 253 2.96 -11.76 -2.60
C GLY A 253 4.47 -11.86 -2.41
N VAL A 254 5.21 -10.82 -2.78
CA VAL A 254 6.66 -10.72 -2.56
C VAL A 254 7.01 -10.76 -1.06
N ALA A 255 6.25 -10.09 -0.19
CA ALA A 255 6.44 -10.16 1.25
C ALA A 255 6.20 -11.58 1.81
N ASN A 256 5.14 -12.27 1.35
CA ASN A 256 4.87 -13.65 1.73
C ASN A 256 5.96 -14.61 1.25
N ALA A 257 6.49 -14.39 0.05
CA ALA A 257 7.58 -15.19 -0.51
C ALA A 257 8.83 -15.15 0.39
N ARG A 258 9.23 -13.95 0.84
CA ARG A 258 10.36 -13.79 1.78
C ARG A 258 10.10 -14.36 3.17
N ASN A 259 8.83 -14.56 3.54
CA ASN A 259 8.41 -15.16 4.80
C ASN A 259 8.00 -16.64 4.63
N ASN A 260 8.48 -17.28 3.57
CA ASN A 260 8.34 -18.72 3.30
C ASN A 260 6.89 -19.19 3.05
N ASN A 261 5.94 -18.28 2.81
CA ASN A 261 4.58 -18.61 2.37
C ASN A 261 4.50 -18.57 0.84
N LEU A 262 5.07 -19.59 0.19
CA LEU A 262 5.22 -19.63 -1.26
C LEU A 262 3.88 -19.83 -2.00
N GLU A 263 2.95 -20.59 -1.41
CA GLU A 263 1.64 -20.84 -2.01
C GLU A 263 0.82 -19.55 -2.11
N GLY A 264 0.66 -18.83 -1.00
CA GLY A 264 -0.04 -17.54 -0.99
C GLY A 264 0.64 -16.51 -1.89
N ALA A 265 1.98 -16.48 -1.87
CA ALA A 265 2.77 -15.60 -2.71
C ALA A 265 2.53 -15.83 -4.22
N ALA A 266 2.51 -17.10 -4.64
CA ALA A 266 2.28 -17.47 -6.03
C ALA A 266 0.88 -17.06 -6.50
N VAL A 267 -0.15 -17.26 -5.69
CA VAL A 267 -1.54 -16.86 -6.04
C VAL A 267 -1.62 -15.35 -6.22
N ALA A 268 -1.10 -14.57 -5.28
CA ALA A 268 -1.15 -13.11 -5.33
C ALA A 268 -0.41 -12.52 -6.54
N LEU A 269 0.80 -13.03 -6.85
CA LEU A 269 1.57 -12.57 -7.99
C LEU A 269 1.01 -13.07 -9.34
N LEU A 270 0.36 -14.23 -9.37
CA LEU A 270 -0.37 -14.68 -10.55
C LEU A 270 -1.55 -13.76 -10.86
N GLU A 271 -2.32 -13.37 -9.84
CA GLU A 271 -3.40 -12.38 -10.01
C GLU A 271 -2.87 -11.01 -10.44
N ALA A 272 -1.81 -10.52 -9.82
CA ALA A 272 -1.17 -9.26 -10.21
C ALA A 272 -0.67 -9.29 -11.66
N SER A 273 0.00 -10.38 -12.07
CA SER A 273 0.53 -10.54 -13.44
C SER A 273 -0.57 -10.67 -14.49
N ARG A 274 -1.73 -11.24 -14.13
CA ARG A 274 -2.91 -11.33 -15.02
C ARG A 274 -3.57 -9.96 -15.19
N ALA A 275 -3.64 -9.18 -14.11
CA ALA A 275 -4.24 -7.85 -14.12
C ALA A 275 -3.37 -6.82 -14.84
N GLU A 276 -2.04 -6.94 -14.78
CA GLU A 276 -1.09 -6.03 -15.44
C GLU A 276 0.00 -6.80 -16.21
N PRO A 277 -0.32 -7.37 -17.39
CA PRO A 277 0.61 -8.23 -18.14
C PRO A 277 1.84 -7.51 -18.69
N SER A 278 1.81 -6.18 -18.74
CA SER A 278 2.90 -5.32 -19.22
C SER A 278 4.01 -5.13 -18.20
N GLU A 279 3.77 -5.40 -16.90
CA GLU A 279 4.79 -5.22 -15.88
C GLU A 279 5.66 -6.47 -15.71
N PRO A 280 6.93 -6.46 -16.19
CA PRO A 280 7.80 -7.63 -16.18
C PRO A 280 8.17 -8.05 -14.75
N ALA A 281 8.25 -7.10 -13.81
CA ALA A 281 8.62 -7.35 -12.43
C ALA A 281 7.69 -8.38 -11.74
N PHE A 282 6.40 -8.39 -12.05
CA PHE A 282 5.46 -9.35 -11.46
C PHE A 282 5.71 -10.77 -11.97
N LYS A 283 5.97 -10.91 -13.28
CA LYS A 283 6.31 -12.20 -13.90
C LYS A 283 7.64 -12.72 -13.38
N GLN A 284 8.64 -11.85 -13.27
CA GLN A 284 9.95 -12.21 -12.72
C GLN A 284 9.85 -12.66 -11.25
N ALA A 285 9.11 -11.93 -10.42
CA ALA A 285 8.88 -12.33 -9.02
C ALA A 285 8.13 -13.67 -8.91
N LEU A 286 7.10 -13.88 -9.73
CA LEU A 286 6.36 -15.14 -9.78
C LEU A 286 7.26 -16.30 -10.26
N ALA A 287 8.12 -16.08 -11.26
CA ALA A 287 9.07 -17.08 -11.72
C ALA A 287 10.09 -17.46 -10.64
N LYS A 288 10.55 -16.50 -9.82
CA LYS A 288 11.40 -16.81 -8.64
C LYS A 288 10.67 -17.70 -7.65
N ILE A 289 9.39 -17.44 -7.39
CA ILE A 289 8.57 -18.28 -6.49
C ILE A 289 8.36 -19.68 -7.07
N TYR A 290 8.00 -19.80 -8.34
CA TYR A 290 7.86 -21.10 -9.00
C TYR A 290 9.16 -21.90 -8.97
N THR A 291 10.29 -21.24 -9.18
CA THR A 291 11.61 -21.86 -9.07
C THR A 291 11.87 -22.39 -7.66
N ALA A 292 11.56 -21.61 -6.62
CA ALA A 292 11.67 -22.03 -5.22
C ALA A 292 10.68 -23.14 -4.83
N GLN A 293 9.58 -23.29 -5.57
CA GLN A 293 8.61 -24.39 -5.46
C GLN A 293 9.00 -25.63 -6.29
N ASP A 294 10.16 -25.63 -6.95
CA ASP A 294 10.62 -26.67 -7.90
C ASP A 294 9.72 -26.82 -9.15
N ARG A 295 8.94 -25.79 -9.48
CA ARG A 295 8.07 -25.71 -10.67
C ARG A 295 8.79 -24.99 -11.82
N LYS A 296 9.94 -25.52 -12.23
CA LYS A 296 10.83 -24.86 -13.20
C LYS A 296 10.21 -24.69 -14.58
N ASP A 297 9.42 -25.65 -15.04
CA ASP A 297 8.74 -25.57 -16.34
C ASP A 297 7.75 -24.39 -16.40
N ASP A 298 7.00 -24.18 -15.32
CA ASP A 298 6.08 -23.04 -15.19
C ASP A 298 6.84 -21.71 -15.16
N ALA A 299 7.98 -21.67 -14.47
CA ALA A 299 8.84 -20.48 -14.40
C ALA A 299 9.45 -20.15 -15.77
N GLN A 300 9.91 -21.14 -16.52
CA GLN A 300 10.45 -20.96 -17.87
C GLN A 300 9.38 -20.51 -18.85
N GLN A 301 8.18 -21.10 -18.80
CA GLN A 301 7.07 -20.71 -19.66
C GLN A 301 6.66 -19.25 -19.41
N LEU A 302 6.71 -18.80 -18.15
CA LEU A 302 6.41 -17.42 -17.78
C LEU A 302 7.45 -16.42 -18.29
N LEU A 303 8.71 -16.83 -18.40
CA LEU A 303 9.85 -16.02 -18.83
C LEU A 303 10.30 -16.26 -20.27
N LYS A 304 9.50 -16.95 -21.09
CA LYS A 304 9.91 -17.39 -22.44
C LYS A 304 10.44 -16.25 -23.32
N ASP A 305 9.88 -15.06 -23.16
CA ASP A 305 10.23 -13.86 -23.92
C ASP A 305 11.00 -12.82 -23.08
N ASP A 306 11.46 -13.19 -21.88
CA ASP A 306 12.16 -12.32 -20.92
C ASP A 306 13.59 -12.80 -20.63
N ASP A 307 14.55 -12.22 -21.34
CA ASP A 307 15.98 -12.46 -21.15
C ASP A 307 16.62 -11.49 -20.12
N THR A 308 15.84 -10.75 -19.33
CA THR A 308 16.36 -9.79 -18.34
C THR A 308 16.33 -10.32 -16.91
N SER A 309 15.91 -11.58 -16.75
CA SER A 309 15.66 -12.20 -15.46
C SER A 309 16.82 -13.12 -15.04
N ASP A 310 17.38 -12.89 -13.86
CA ASP A 310 18.45 -13.71 -13.26
C ASP A 310 18.03 -15.17 -13.08
N VAL A 311 16.79 -15.40 -12.63
CA VAL A 311 16.22 -16.74 -12.44
C VAL A 311 16.10 -17.54 -13.75
N ALA A 312 16.05 -16.86 -14.91
CA ALA A 312 16.07 -17.56 -16.19
C ALA A 312 17.42 -18.28 -16.43
N VAL A 313 18.53 -17.73 -15.92
CA VAL A 313 19.85 -18.38 -15.97
C VAL A 313 19.81 -19.69 -15.17
N TYR A 314 19.33 -19.63 -13.92
CA TYR A 314 19.21 -20.82 -13.06
C TYR A 314 18.32 -21.90 -13.67
N ASN A 315 17.16 -21.50 -14.20
CA ASN A 315 16.21 -22.45 -14.77
C ASN A 315 16.74 -23.10 -16.05
N ALA A 316 17.49 -22.36 -16.88
CA ALA A 316 18.09 -22.89 -18.11
C ALA A 316 19.14 -23.99 -17.83
N LEU A 317 19.81 -23.97 -16.67
CA LEU A 317 20.76 -25.03 -16.26
C LEU A 317 20.13 -26.42 -16.10
N SER A 318 18.80 -26.49 -16.00
CA SER A 318 18.05 -27.75 -15.91
C SER A 318 17.62 -28.28 -17.28
N GLU A 319 17.77 -27.50 -18.35
CA GLU A 319 17.46 -27.92 -19.73
C GLU A 319 18.59 -28.80 -20.29
N PRO A 320 18.30 -29.70 -21.26
CA PRO A 320 19.32 -30.57 -21.85
C PRO A 320 20.43 -29.79 -22.58
N PRO A 321 21.69 -30.24 -22.47
CA PRO A 321 22.79 -29.79 -23.33
C PRO A 321 22.55 -30.04 -24.83
N PRO A 322 22.96 -29.12 -25.74
CA PRO A 322 23.67 -27.87 -25.47
C PRO A 322 22.76 -26.67 -25.15
N ASP A 323 21.47 -26.76 -25.51
CA ASP A 323 20.54 -25.63 -25.49
C ASP A 323 20.44 -24.96 -24.11
N GLY A 324 20.44 -25.75 -23.03
CA GLY A 324 20.34 -25.25 -21.66
C GLY A 324 21.49 -24.33 -21.24
N PHE A 325 22.73 -24.79 -21.34
CA PHE A 325 23.88 -23.96 -20.97
C PHE A 325 24.10 -22.81 -21.97
N ASP A 326 23.79 -22.99 -23.26
CA ASP A 326 23.91 -21.92 -24.25
C ASP A 326 22.91 -20.78 -23.97
N LYS A 327 21.69 -21.13 -23.55
CA LYS A 327 20.69 -20.17 -23.07
C LYS A 327 21.14 -19.49 -21.78
N ALA A 328 21.62 -20.24 -20.79
CA ALA A 328 22.13 -19.69 -19.54
C ALA A 328 23.27 -18.69 -19.77
N ILE A 329 24.26 -19.04 -20.59
CA ILE A 329 25.41 -18.18 -20.93
C ILE A 329 24.95 -16.93 -21.67
N ARG A 330 24.03 -17.05 -22.65
CA ARG A 330 23.51 -15.91 -23.41
C ARG A 330 22.81 -14.90 -22.51
N ILE A 331 21.94 -15.36 -21.61
CA ILE A 331 21.21 -14.50 -20.67
C ILE A 331 22.18 -13.90 -19.65
N GLY A 332 23.02 -14.72 -19.01
CA GLY A 332 23.94 -14.28 -17.97
C GLY A 332 24.97 -13.27 -18.47
N THR A 333 25.53 -13.44 -19.66
CA THR A 333 26.47 -12.47 -20.27
C THR A 333 25.81 -11.10 -20.51
N ARG A 334 24.49 -11.07 -20.77
CA ARG A 334 23.74 -9.81 -20.88
C ARG A 334 23.49 -9.18 -19.50
N LEU A 335 23.20 -10.00 -18.49
CA LEU A 335 23.04 -9.55 -17.11
C LEU A 335 24.34 -8.99 -16.52
N GLU A 336 25.50 -9.58 -16.84
CA GLU A 336 26.82 -9.09 -16.44
C GLU A 336 27.10 -7.65 -16.89
N GLN A 337 26.45 -7.18 -17.95
CA GLN A 337 26.58 -5.80 -18.44
C GLN A 337 25.72 -4.79 -17.66
N GLN A 338 24.82 -5.27 -16.79
CA GLN A 338 23.93 -4.42 -16.01
C GLN A 338 24.61 -3.92 -14.72
N PRO A 339 24.28 -2.71 -14.24
CA PRO A 339 24.78 -2.21 -12.97
C PRO A 339 24.43 -3.14 -11.80
N GLY A 340 25.41 -3.48 -10.97
CA GLY A 340 25.22 -4.32 -9.77
C GLY A 340 25.35 -5.83 -10.01
N ALA A 341 25.54 -6.26 -11.26
CA ALA A 341 25.79 -7.68 -11.58
C ALA A 341 27.07 -8.22 -10.92
N ASP A 342 28.09 -7.35 -10.75
CA ASP A 342 29.35 -7.63 -10.05
C ASP A 342 29.17 -8.04 -8.57
N ARG A 343 27.99 -7.78 -8.01
CA ARG A 343 27.64 -8.13 -6.62
C ARG A 343 26.62 -9.27 -6.54
N ASN A 344 26.22 -9.83 -7.67
CA ASN A 344 25.24 -10.91 -7.71
C ASN A 344 25.94 -12.27 -7.62
N LEU A 345 26.13 -12.74 -6.38
CA LEU A 345 26.75 -14.04 -6.11
C LEU A 345 26.06 -15.18 -6.87
N SER A 346 24.73 -15.23 -6.84
CA SER A 346 23.95 -16.29 -7.49
C SER A 346 24.21 -16.34 -8.99
N LEU A 347 24.24 -15.18 -9.65
CA LEU A 347 24.53 -15.10 -11.09
C LEU A 347 25.90 -15.68 -11.42
N HIS A 348 26.97 -15.31 -10.70
CA HIS A 348 28.32 -15.83 -10.94
C HIS A 348 28.39 -17.35 -10.71
N ILE A 349 27.73 -17.87 -9.67
CA ILE A 349 27.68 -19.32 -9.42
C ILE A 349 26.94 -20.06 -10.54
N TRP A 350 25.83 -19.51 -11.03
CA TRP A 350 25.07 -20.10 -12.13
C TRP A 350 25.83 -20.04 -13.46
N MET A 351 26.56 -18.96 -13.72
CA MET A 351 27.44 -18.83 -14.88
C MET A 351 28.61 -19.82 -14.83
N ALA A 352 29.25 -19.99 -13.67
CA ALA A 352 30.27 -21.02 -13.47
C ALA A 352 29.70 -22.43 -13.75
N ALA A 353 28.47 -22.71 -13.32
CA ALA A 353 27.80 -23.97 -13.61
C ALA A 353 27.55 -24.18 -15.10
N ALA A 354 27.05 -23.14 -15.80
CA ALA A 354 26.80 -23.20 -17.24
C ALA A 354 28.10 -23.49 -18.03
N TYR A 355 29.19 -22.81 -17.70
CA TYR A 355 30.50 -23.08 -18.32
C TYR A 355 31.07 -24.44 -17.92
N GLY A 356 30.76 -24.95 -16.72
CA GLY A 356 31.06 -26.33 -16.32
C GLY A 356 30.37 -27.36 -17.24
N GLN A 357 29.07 -27.18 -17.51
CA GLN A 357 28.31 -28.03 -18.44
C GLN A 357 28.87 -27.92 -19.87
N GLN A 358 29.23 -26.71 -20.32
CA GLN A 358 29.86 -26.49 -21.63
C GLN A 358 31.21 -27.21 -21.74
N SER A 359 32.05 -27.19 -20.69
CA SER A 359 33.32 -27.91 -20.67
C SER A 359 33.15 -29.43 -20.78
N ARG A 360 32.14 -29.99 -20.09
CA ARG A 360 31.78 -31.41 -20.22
C ARG A 360 31.29 -31.75 -21.62
N TYR A 361 30.44 -30.91 -22.21
CA TYR A 361 29.97 -31.09 -23.58
C TYR A 361 31.12 -31.01 -24.61
N ALA A 362 32.02 -30.04 -24.47
CA ALA A 362 33.23 -29.94 -25.29
C ALA A 362 34.14 -31.17 -25.13
N THR A 363 34.12 -31.82 -23.96
CA THR A 363 34.84 -33.08 -23.74
C THR A 363 34.24 -34.22 -24.56
N SER A 364 32.91 -34.37 -24.58
CA SER A 364 32.24 -35.41 -25.37
C SER A 364 32.32 -35.17 -26.88
N LYS A 365 32.59 -33.94 -27.31
CA LYS A 365 32.81 -33.55 -28.71
C LYS A 365 34.28 -33.51 -29.14
N GLU A 366 35.20 -33.83 -28.24
CA GLU A 366 36.65 -33.75 -28.48
C GLU A 366 37.14 -32.33 -28.88
N ASP A 367 36.40 -31.29 -28.53
CA ASP A 367 36.75 -29.89 -28.80
C ASP A 367 37.64 -29.31 -27.69
N SER A 368 38.96 -29.39 -27.91
CA SER A 368 39.95 -28.89 -26.94
C SER A 368 39.99 -27.36 -26.81
N ALA A 369 39.51 -26.61 -27.79
CA ALA A 369 39.52 -25.15 -27.78
C ALA A 369 38.36 -24.65 -26.94
N LEU A 370 37.14 -25.14 -27.21
CA LEU A 370 35.94 -24.81 -26.44
C LEU A 370 36.09 -25.24 -24.97
N ARG A 371 36.67 -26.42 -24.72
CA ARG A 371 36.93 -26.89 -23.34
C ARG A 371 37.84 -25.92 -22.56
N ARG A 372 38.91 -25.43 -23.19
CA ARG A 372 39.82 -24.44 -22.58
C ARG A 372 39.10 -23.12 -22.30
N GLN A 373 38.37 -22.60 -23.28
CA GLN A 373 37.60 -21.37 -23.13
C GLN A 373 36.56 -21.47 -22.00
N ALA A 374 35.80 -22.56 -21.95
CA ALA A 374 34.81 -22.80 -20.91
C ALA A 374 35.47 -22.87 -19.52
N ARG A 375 36.59 -23.59 -19.40
CA ARG A 375 37.37 -23.68 -18.15
C ARG A 375 37.87 -22.31 -17.67
N ASP A 376 38.40 -21.48 -18.56
CA ASP A 376 38.88 -20.14 -18.20
C ASP A 376 37.74 -19.23 -17.73
N ARG A 377 36.54 -19.38 -18.33
CA ARG A 377 35.34 -18.68 -17.85
C ARG A 377 34.89 -19.19 -16.49
N VAL A 378 34.89 -20.50 -16.22
CA VAL A 378 34.63 -21.04 -14.88
C VAL A 378 35.57 -20.40 -13.84
N LEU A 379 36.87 -20.33 -14.15
CA LEU A 379 37.85 -19.72 -13.26
C LEU A 379 37.53 -18.26 -12.96
N ALA A 380 37.16 -17.48 -13.99
CA ALA A 380 36.79 -16.08 -13.84
C ALA A 380 35.55 -15.90 -12.95
N GLU A 381 34.49 -16.66 -13.20
CA GLU A 381 33.24 -16.59 -12.44
C GLU A 381 33.42 -17.02 -10.98
N LEU A 382 34.20 -18.07 -10.71
CA LEU A 382 34.49 -18.49 -9.35
C LEU A 382 35.34 -17.47 -8.58
N LYS A 383 36.29 -16.80 -9.25
CA LYS A 383 37.05 -15.71 -8.64
C LYS A 383 36.14 -14.53 -8.29
N ALA A 384 35.18 -14.18 -9.16
CA ALA A 384 34.20 -13.15 -8.88
C ALA A 384 33.30 -13.53 -7.68
N ALA A 385 32.76 -14.76 -7.66
CA ALA A 385 31.95 -15.25 -6.55
C ALA A 385 32.70 -15.25 -5.20
N LEU A 386 33.96 -15.69 -5.19
CA LEU A 386 34.82 -15.69 -3.98
C LEU A 386 35.15 -14.28 -3.48
N ALA A 387 35.16 -13.28 -4.36
CA ALA A 387 35.34 -11.88 -3.98
C ALA A 387 34.10 -11.27 -3.30
N ILE A 388 32.91 -11.80 -3.59
CA ILE A 388 31.64 -11.38 -2.99
C ILE A 388 31.42 -12.06 -1.64
N ASP A 389 31.44 -13.41 -1.63
CA ASP A 389 31.29 -14.20 -0.40
C ASP A 389 32.14 -15.48 -0.49
N ARG A 390 33.30 -15.45 0.16
CA ARG A 390 34.27 -16.54 0.16
C ARG A 390 33.73 -17.80 0.84
N ASP A 391 33.02 -17.64 1.97
CA ASP A 391 32.60 -18.75 2.81
C ASP A 391 31.41 -19.47 2.19
N GLN A 392 30.41 -18.72 1.73
CA GLN A 392 29.24 -19.28 1.05
C GLN A 392 29.65 -19.98 -0.25
N THR A 393 30.54 -19.37 -1.04
CA THR A 393 31.03 -19.97 -2.29
C THR A 393 31.75 -21.30 -2.04
N ARG A 394 32.65 -21.36 -1.06
CA ARG A 394 33.36 -22.61 -0.69
C ARG A 394 32.41 -23.69 -0.20
N GLN A 395 31.44 -23.31 0.64
CA GLN A 395 30.44 -24.24 1.14
C GLN A 395 29.59 -24.81 0.00
N LEU A 396 29.15 -23.96 -0.93
CA LEU A 396 28.39 -24.37 -2.12
C LEU A 396 29.17 -25.35 -2.98
N LEU A 397 30.44 -25.07 -3.27
CA LEU A 397 31.28 -25.92 -4.12
C LEU A 397 31.58 -27.28 -3.46
N ARG A 398 31.66 -27.35 -2.13
CA ARG A 398 31.75 -28.63 -1.40
C ARG A 398 30.46 -29.45 -1.49
N GLN A 399 29.30 -28.79 -1.59
CA GLN A 399 27.99 -29.43 -1.71
C GLN A 399 27.57 -29.69 -3.17
N ALA A 400 28.24 -29.04 -4.13
CA ALA A 400 27.96 -29.11 -5.56
C ALA A 400 27.79 -30.54 -6.12
N PRO A 401 28.60 -31.56 -5.73
CA PRO A 401 28.42 -32.93 -6.21
C PRO A 401 27.03 -33.53 -5.95
N GLN A 402 26.31 -33.03 -4.96
CA GLN A 402 24.99 -33.54 -4.55
C GLN A 402 23.84 -32.97 -5.40
N ARG A 403 24.13 -32.02 -6.30
CA ARG A 403 23.11 -31.33 -7.11
C ARG A 403 23.42 -31.47 -8.59
N ALA A 404 22.44 -31.95 -9.36
CA ALA A 404 22.58 -32.21 -10.79
C ALA A 404 23.12 -31.00 -11.57
N ILE A 405 22.57 -29.80 -11.32
CA ILE A 405 22.99 -28.57 -12.03
C ILE A 405 24.45 -28.15 -11.76
N TYR A 406 25.06 -28.62 -10.68
CA TYR A 406 26.44 -28.29 -10.30
C TYR A 406 27.42 -29.47 -10.41
N GLN A 407 26.93 -30.64 -10.81
CA GLN A 407 27.73 -31.85 -10.87
C GLN A 407 28.94 -31.69 -11.81
N ASP A 408 28.71 -31.06 -12.96
CA ASP A 408 29.76 -30.84 -13.98
C ASP A 408 30.81 -29.84 -13.51
N LEU A 409 30.38 -28.77 -12.82
CA LEU A 409 31.26 -27.82 -12.18
C LEU A 409 32.12 -28.50 -11.11
N ALA A 410 31.53 -29.32 -10.26
CA ALA A 410 32.25 -30.03 -9.21
C ALA A 410 33.29 -31.01 -9.78
N GLN A 411 32.95 -31.74 -10.83
CA GLN A 411 33.88 -32.63 -11.53
C GLN A 411 35.04 -31.85 -12.16
N LEU A 412 34.77 -30.72 -12.79
CA LEU A 412 35.81 -29.88 -13.38
C LEU A 412 36.77 -29.35 -12.31
N VAL A 413 36.25 -28.84 -11.19
CA VAL A 413 37.07 -28.32 -10.09
C VAL A 413 37.91 -29.41 -9.43
N ALA A 414 37.41 -30.65 -9.33
CA ALA A 414 38.16 -31.77 -8.77
C ALA A 414 39.35 -32.22 -9.65
N ASN A 415 39.27 -31.98 -10.96
CA ASN A 415 40.25 -32.46 -11.95
C ASN A 415 41.27 -31.38 -12.38
N ASP A 416 41.18 -30.17 -11.84
CA ASP A 416 42.00 -29.02 -12.24
C ASP A 416 42.68 -28.40 -11.02
N GLU A 417 44.01 -28.42 -10.97
CA GLU A 417 44.78 -27.99 -9.80
C GLU A 417 44.57 -26.51 -9.45
N GLU A 418 44.43 -25.63 -10.44
CA GLU A 418 44.24 -24.19 -10.19
C GLU A 418 42.81 -23.91 -9.71
N LEU A 419 41.80 -24.59 -10.25
CA LEU A 419 40.43 -24.50 -9.75
C LEU A 419 40.32 -25.09 -8.34
N ALA A 420 40.99 -26.23 -8.07
CA ALA A 420 41.04 -26.83 -6.74
C ALA A 420 41.74 -25.92 -5.72
N ALA A 421 42.79 -25.19 -6.13
CA ALA A 421 43.49 -24.23 -5.27
C ALA A 421 42.59 -23.07 -4.81
N LEU A 422 41.54 -22.71 -5.55
CA LEU A 422 40.56 -21.71 -5.10
C LEU A 422 39.74 -22.18 -3.87
N LEU A 423 39.61 -23.50 -3.68
CA LEU A 423 38.86 -24.13 -2.61
C LEU A 423 39.65 -24.39 -1.32
N ALA A 424 40.98 -24.40 -1.39
CA ALA A 424 41.88 -24.46 -0.23
C ALA A 424 41.88 -23.10 0.49
#